data_AF-A0A1U9NR96-F1
#
_entry.id   AF-A0A1U9NR96-F1
#
_cell.length_a   1.000
_cell.length_b   1.000
_cell.length_c   1.000
_cell.angle_alpha   90.00
_cell.angle_beta   90.00
_cell.angle_gamma   90.00
#
_symmetry.space_group_name_H-M   'P 1'
#
loop_
_entity.id
_entity.type
_entity.pdbx_description
1 polymer ?
#
loop_
_entity_poly.entity_id
_entity_poly.type
_entity_poly.pdbx_seq_one_letter_code
_entity_poly.pdbx_strand_id
1 'polypeptide(L)'
;MTTVIEPERRQNPPTRHRRPAFDKKSLPARYTGQMLYFMGAALIAGAVVHYPIDPSLYAIICGVGAVVFLLGTIVNEFVLADERPAVGQAFSLVAFSLLLSFGVGMVGGGIQHFEQFPERSAWMTPIGLLMSYVAFVAKDSKGRWRHLVSPFAAVVVVISALTWLGMITLAGAIGSGGGHDHGSTTGTPAKPDQAPAESAPPSKAPAEPAQDGHSHSH
;
A
#
# COMPACT_ATOMS: atom_id res chain seq x y z
N MET A 1 -21.18 79.54 23.71
CA MET A 1 -21.50 78.97 22.38
C MET A 1 -20.22 78.33 21.87
N THR A 2 -20.10 77.01 22.03
CA THR A 2 -18.88 76.26 21.73
C THR A 2 -19.11 75.50 20.43
N THR A 3 -18.39 75.87 19.38
CA THR A 3 -18.35 75.17 18.09
C THR A 3 -17.59 73.86 18.24
N VAL A 4 -18.28 72.75 17.98
CA VAL A 4 -17.70 71.41 17.91
C VAL A 4 -17.05 71.25 16.53
N ILE A 5 -15.76 70.95 16.50
CA ILE A 5 -15.03 70.57 15.28
C ILE A 5 -15.11 69.05 15.17
N GLU A 6 -15.73 68.56 14.10
CA GLU A 6 -15.85 67.14 13.77
C GLU A 6 -14.58 66.66 13.03
N PRO A 7 -13.95 65.53 13.44
CA PRO A 7 -12.79 65.01 12.73
C PRO A 7 -13.21 64.25 11.47
N GLU A 8 -12.61 64.62 10.34
CA GLU A 8 -12.80 64.01 9.03
C GLU A 8 -12.44 62.52 9.05
N ARG A 9 -13.47 61.67 8.89
CA ARG A 9 -13.34 60.22 8.85
C ARG A 9 -12.66 59.79 7.53
N ARG A 10 -11.34 59.59 7.55
CA ARG A 10 -10.60 59.02 6.41
C ARG A 10 -11.20 57.66 6.02
N GLN A 11 -11.90 57.63 4.89
CA GLN A 11 -12.36 56.39 4.27
C GLN A 11 -11.14 55.68 3.67
N ASN A 12 -10.78 54.53 4.22
CA ASN A 12 -9.83 53.62 3.58
C ASN A 12 -10.41 53.16 2.23
N PRO A 13 -9.63 53.12 1.15
CA PRO A 13 -10.12 52.63 -0.14
C PRO A 13 -10.52 51.15 -0.02
N PRO A 14 -11.54 50.69 -0.76
CA PRO A 14 -11.98 49.31 -0.71
C PRO A 14 -10.83 48.40 -1.15
N THR A 15 -10.41 47.51 -0.25
CA THR A 15 -9.50 46.41 -0.56
C THR A 15 -10.10 45.60 -1.71
N ARG A 16 -9.53 45.72 -2.91
CA ARG A 16 -9.86 44.85 -4.03
C ARG A 16 -9.67 43.41 -3.55
N HIS A 17 -10.77 42.69 -3.36
CA HIS A 17 -10.74 41.24 -3.24
C HIS A 17 -10.10 40.70 -4.51
N ARG A 18 -8.80 40.37 -4.42
CA ARG A 18 -8.07 39.67 -5.46
C ARG A 18 -8.73 38.30 -5.56
N ARG A 19 -9.62 38.14 -6.54
CA ARG A 19 -10.17 36.82 -6.89
C ARG A 19 -8.97 35.87 -7.02
N PRO A 20 -9.00 34.67 -6.41
CA PRO A 20 -7.94 33.70 -6.61
C PRO A 20 -7.86 33.48 -8.13
N ALA A 21 -6.69 33.70 -8.69
CA ALA A 21 -6.45 33.39 -10.10
C ALA A 21 -6.77 31.90 -10.25
N PHE A 22 -7.83 31.58 -10.99
CA PHE A 22 -8.11 30.20 -11.36
C PHE A 22 -6.86 29.67 -12.05
N ASP A 23 -6.24 28.68 -11.43
CA ASP A 23 -5.10 27.96 -11.97
C ASP A 23 -5.45 27.54 -13.40
N LYS A 24 -4.66 28.01 -14.38
CA LYS A 24 -4.94 27.88 -15.82
C LYS A 24 -4.77 26.44 -16.32
N LYS A 25 -4.41 25.50 -15.45
CA LYS A 25 -4.19 24.09 -15.79
C LYS A 25 -5.51 23.38 -16.03
N SER A 26 -5.59 22.63 -17.13
CA SER A 26 -6.84 21.98 -17.55
C SER A 26 -7.30 20.97 -16.48
N LEU A 27 -8.59 21.03 -16.12
CA LEU A 27 -9.23 20.08 -15.22
C LEU A 27 -8.92 18.61 -15.55
N PRO A 28 -8.97 18.15 -16.82
CA PRO A 28 -8.63 16.77 -17.16
C PRO A 28 -7.17 16.42 -16.85
N ALA A 29 -6.22 17.33 -17.05
CA ALA A 29 -4.81 17.05 -16.73
C ALA A 29 -4.62 16.86 -15.22
N ARG A 30 -5.26 17.72 -14.41
CA ARG A 30 -5.22 17.61 -12.94
C ARG A 30 -5.84 16.31 -12.46
N TYR A 31 -6.99 15.94 -13.00
CA TYR A 31 -7.64 14.66 -12.69
C TYR A 31 -6.74 13.48 -13.05
N THR A 32 -6.21 13.44 -14.27
CA THR A 32 -5.34 12.36 -14.74
C THR A 32 -4.07 12.23 -13.89
N GLY A 33 -3.43 13.36 -13.56
CA GLY A 33 -2.27 13.36 -12.67
C GLY A 33 -2.58 12.72 -11.32
N GLN A 34 -3.68 13.14 -10.68
CA GLN A 34 -4.06 12.58 -9.39
C GLN A 34 -4.50 11.13 -9.46
N MET A 35 -5.20 10.74 -10.52
CA MET A 35 -5.60 9.35 -10.73
C MET A 35 -4.37 8.44 -10.87
N LEU A 36 -3.36 8.83 -11.65
CA LEU A 36 -2.12 8.08 -11.77
C LEU A 36 -1.39 7.98 -10.43
N TYR A 37 -1.33 9.09 -9.68
CA TYR A 37 -0.72 9.13 -8.36
C TYR A 37 -1.39 8.15 -7.39
N PHE A 38 -2.70 8.24 -7.22
CA PHE A 38 -3.44 7.39 -6.30
C PHE A 38 -3.53 5.93 -6.76
N MET A 39 -3.67 5.68 -8.07
CA MET A 39 -3.67 4.32 -8.62
C MET A 39 -2.32 3.64 -8.39
N GLY A 40 -1.21 4.32 -8.69
CA GLY A 40 0.12 3.78 -8.44
C GLY A 40 0.35 3.48 -6.96
N ALA A 41 -0.03 4.40 -6.08
CA ALA A 41 0.04 4.20 -4.63
C ALA A 41 -0.80 3.00 -4.17
N ALA A 42 -2.01 2.82 -4.71
CA ALA A 42 -2.89 1.70 -4.41
C ALA A 42 -2.32 0.35 -4.88
N LEU A 43 -1.68 0.30 -6.05
CA LEU A 43 -1.01 -0.91 -6.56
C LEU A 43 0.17 -1.31 -5.69
N ILE A 44 1.02 -0.35 -5.29
CA ILE A 44 2.12 -0.59 -4.35
C ILE A 44 1.55 -1.11 -3.03
N ALA A 45 0.54 -0.42 -2.49
CA ALA A 45 -0.11 -0.81 -1.25
C ALA A 45 -0.65 -2.24 -1.29
N GLY A 46 -1.42 -2.60 -2.33
CA GLY A 46 -1.96 -3.95 -2.50
C GLY A 46 -0.88 -5.02 -2.65
N ALA A 47 0.19 -4.70 -3.40
CA ALA A 47 1.31 -5.61 -3.61
C ALA A 47 2.05 -5.97 -2.31
N VAL A 48 2.33 -4.98 -1.46
CA VAL A 48 3.01 -5.21 -0.18
C VAL A 48 2.24 -6.18 0.72
N VAL A 49 0.93 -6.02 0.73
CA VAL A 49 0.02 -6.78 1.59
C VAL A 49 -0.07 -8.23 1.15
N HIS A 50 -0.08 -8.47 -0.16
CA HIS A 50 -0.21 -9.80 -0.72
C HIS A 50 1.14 -10.43 -1.10
N TYR A 51 2.26 -9.71 -0.93
CA TYR A 51 3.61 -10.21 -1.21
C TYR A 51 3.90 -11.60 -0.62
N PRO A 52 3.48 -11.94 0.62
CA PRO A 52 3.71 -13.28 1.16
C PRO A 52 2.92 -14.41 0.46
N ILE A 53 1.86 -14.09 -0.30
CA ILE A 53 0.99 -15.07 -0.95
C ILE A 53 1.61 -15.53 -2.29
N ASP A 54 2.02 -14.57 -3.13
CA ASP A 54 2.74 -14.83 -4.37
C ASP A 54 3.81 -13.74 -4.59
N PRO A 55 5.02 -13.95 -4.06
CA PRO A 55 6.08 -12.94 -4.11
C PRO A 55 6.42 -12.47 -5.53
N SER A 56 6.34 -13.37 -6.51
CA SER A 56 6.70 -13.07 -7.90
C SER A 56 5.66 -12.16 -8.54
N LEU A 57 4.38 -12.54 -8.45
CA LEU A 57 3.29 -11.73 -8.99
C LEU A 57 3.23 -10.35 -8.32
N TYR A 58 3.29 -10.32 -7.00
CA TYR A 58 3.15 -9.06 -6.27
C TYR A 58 4.41 -8.18 -6.34
N ALA A 59 5.61 -8.75 -6.58
CA ALA A 59 6.78 -7.94 -6.96
C ALA A 59 6.57 -7.25 -8.31
N ILE A 60 5.99 -7.95 -9.30
CA ILE A 60 5.66 -7.35 -10.61
C ILE A 60 4.62 -6.24 -10.44
N ILE A 61 3.53 -6.50 -9.71
CA ILE A 61 2.48 -5.50 -9.43
C ILE A 61 3.08 -4.29 -8.70
N CYS A 62 3.98 -4.50 -7.73
CA CYS A 62 4.68 -3.42 -7.06
C CYS A 62 5.52 -2.59 -8.03
N GLY A 63 6.25 -3.24 -8.95
CA GLY A 63 7.04 -2.58 -9.99
C GLY A 63 6.17 -1.73 -10.93
N VAL A 64 5.05 -2.29 -11.41
CA VAL A 64 4.07 -1.56 -12.23
C VAL A 64 3.49 -0.38 -11.45
N GLY A 65 3.10 -0.59 -10.19
CA GLY A 65 2.61 0.45 -9.30
C GLY A 65 3.61 1.60 -9.12
N ALA A 66 4.89 1.29 -8.91
CA ALA A 66 5.96 2.28 -8.81
C ALA A 66 6.12 3.11 -10.10
N VAL A 67 6.03 2.49 -11.28
CA VAL A 67 6.07 3.20 -12.56
C VAL A 67 4.87 4.12 -12.72
N VAL A 68 3.65 3.63 -12.47
CA VAL A 68 2.41 4.43 -12.56
C VAL A 68 2.44 5.59 -11.56
N PHE A 69 2.92 5.32 -10.35
CA PHE A 69 3.10 6.32 -9.29
C PHE A 69 4.11 7.41 -9.69
N LEU A 70 5.23 7.02 -10.30
CA LEU A 70 6.24 7.95 -10.79
C LEU A 70 5.66 8.83 -11.91
N LEU A 71 4.92 8.27 -12.86
CA LEU A 71 4.24 9.03 -13.91
C LEU A 71 3.25 10.04 -13.31
N GLY A 72 2.43 9.61 -12.35
CA GLY A 72 1.54 10.50 -11.60
C GLY A 72 2.30 11.62 -10.89
N THR A 73 3.41 11.29 -10.23
CA THR A 73 4.26 12.28 -9.57
C THR A 73 4.86 13.27 -10.56
N ILE A 74 5.33 12.81 -11.73
CA ILE A 74 5.87 13.70 -12.77
C ILE A 74 4.79 14.67 -13.27
N VAL A 75 3.60 14.15 -13.57
CA VAL A 75 2.48 14.98 -14.05
C VAL A 75 2.09 16.01 -12.99
N ASN A 76 1.94 15.61 -11.72
CA ASN A 76 1.54 16.53 -10.65
C ASN A 76 2.63 17.56 -10.31
N GLU A 77 3.88 17.13 -10.19
CA GLU A 77 4.94 17.96 -9.60
C GLU A 77 5.78 18.74 -10.62
N PHE A 78 5.80 18.32 -11.89
CA PHE A 78 6.61 18.98 -12.91
C PHE A 78 5.80 19.60 -14.04
N VAL A 79 4.67 18.99 -14.39
CA VAL A 79 3.78 19.51 -15.44
C VAL A 79 2.73 20.43 -14.83
N LEU A 80 2.16 20.05 -13.68
CA LEU A 80 1.06 20.75 -13.04
C LEU A 80 1.48 21.65 -11.86
N ALA A 81 2.71 21.60 -11.35
CA ALA A 81 3.15 22.52 -10.30
C ALA A 81 3.56 23.89 -10.88
N ASP A 82 3.38 24.97 -10.11
CA ASP A 82 3.82 26.31 -10.50
C ASP A 82 5.34 26.49 -10.32
N GLU A 83 5.91 25.79 -9.35
CA GLU A 83 7.35 25.74 -9.10
C GLU A 83 7.83 24.29 -9.25
N ARG A 84 8.87 24.07 -10.05
CA ARG A 84 9.43 22.73 -10.26
C ARG A 84 10.50 22.44 -9.22
N PRO A 85 10.50 21.25 -8.60
CA PRO A 85 11.56 20.87 -7.67
C PRO A 85 12.90 20.69 -8.39
N ALA A 86 14.00 20.95 -7.68
CA ALA A 86 15.33 20.61 -8.18
C ALA A 86 15.49 19.09 -8.32
N VAL A 87 16.33 18.62 -9.25
CA VAL A 87 16.47 17.17 -9.57
C VAL A 87 16.74 16.30 -8.33
N GLY A 88 17.61 16.74 -7.42
CA GLY A 88 17.87 16.00 -6.17
C GLY A 88 16.69 15.99 -5.19
N GLN A 89 15.88 17.05 -5.17
CA GLN A 89 14.66 17.11 -4.37
C GLN A 89 13.59 16.20 -4.96
N ALA A 90 13.51 16.09 -6.28
CA ALA A 90 12.57 15.20 -6.95
C ALA A 90 12.84 13.74 -6.66
N PHE A 91 14.11 13.31 -6.66
CA PHE A 91 14.46 11.94 -6.27
C PHE A 91 14.01 11.63 -4.84
N SER A 92 14.30 12.55 -3.90
CA SER A 92 13.87 12.42 -2.51
C SER A 92 12.35 12.39 -2.37
N LEU A 93 11.64 13.25 -3.10
CA LEU A 93 10.18 13.30 -3.13
C LEU A 93 9.58 11.98 -3.61
N VAL A 94 10.10 11.41 -4.70
CA VAL A 94 9.66 10.12 -5.22
C VAL A 94 9.93 9.02 -4.21
N ALA A 95 11.17 8.93 -3.69
CA ALA A 95 11.57 7.89 -2.74
C ALA A 95 10.69 7.91 -1.47
N PHE A 96 10.49 9.09 -0.86
CA PHE A 96 9.66 9.20 0.33
C PHE A 96 8.16 9.02 0.03
N SER A 97 7.70 9.34 -1.18
CA SER A 97 6.30 9.08 -1.51
C SER A 97 6.02 7.59 -1.79
N LEU A 98 6.99 6.86 -2.36
CA LEU A 98 6.92 5.41 -2.46
C LEU A 98 6.94 4.75 -1.07
N LEU A 99 7.85 5.19 -0.20
CA LEU A 99 7.93 4.70 1.19
C LEU A 99 6.62 5.00 1.94
N LEU A 100 6.06 6.20 1.75
CA LEU A 100 4.76 6.57 2.33
C LEU A 100 3.64 5.64 1.83
N SER A 101 3.59 5.36 0.52
CA SER A 101 2.59 4.46 -0.08
C SER A 101 2.70 3.04 0.46
N PHE A 102 3.93 2.55 0.64
CA PHE A 102 4.20 1.25 1.25
C PHE A 102 3.72 1.21 2.71
N GLY A 103 3.99 2.26 3.49
CA GLY A 103 3.53 2.38 4.87
C GLY A 103 2.01 2.39 5.00
N VAL A 104 1.34 3.18 4.17
CA VAL A 104 -0.14 3.22 4.10
C VAL A 104 -0.70 1.85 3.68
N GLY A 105 -0.06 1.18 2.72
CA GLY A 105 -0.45 -0.18 2.31
C GLY A 105 -0.36 -1.20 3.43
N MET A 106 0.73 -1.18 4.20
CA MET A 106 0.88 -2.05 5.38
C MET A 106 -0.20 -1.80 6.44
N VAL A 107 -0.56 -0.54 6.71
CA VAL A 107 -1.66 -0.20 7.61
C VAL A 107 -2.98 -0.75 7.09
N GLY A 108 -3.34 -0.41 5.86
CA GLY A 108 -4.61 -0.80 5.24
C GLY A 108 -4.76 -2.31 5.14
N GLY A 109 -3.77 -3.00 4.61
CA GLY A 109 -3.83 -4.45 4.44
C GLY A 109 -3.68 -5.24 5.73
N GLY A 110 -2.90 -4.76 6.71
CA GLY A 110 -2.87 -5.35 8.04
C GLY A 110 -4.26 -5.32 8.69
N ILE A 111 -4.97 -4.21 8.59
CA ILE A 111 -6.34 -4.12 9.11
C ILE A 111 -7.30 -5.02 8.30
N GLN A 112 -7.25 -4.96 6.97
CA GLN A 112 -8.16 -5.69 6.09
C GLN A 112 -8.01 -7.20 6.18
N HIS A 113 -6.78 -7.68 6.36
CA HIS A 113 -6.46 -9.10 6.42
C HIS A 113 -6.26 -9.62 7.85
N PHE A 114 -6.74 -8.88 8.85
CA PHE A 114 -6.55 -9.26 10.25
C PHE A 114 -7.24 -10.58 10.56
N GLU A 115 -8.46 -10.80 10.10
CA GLU A 115 -9.18 -12.06 10.38
C GLU A 115 -8.50 -13.28 9.75
N GLN A 116 -7.91 -13.13 8.56
CA GLN A 116 -7.24 -14.24 7.86
C GLN A 116 -5.84 -14.49 8.41
N PHE A 117 -5.12 -13.44 8.83
CA PHE A 117 -3.73 -13.53 9.27
C PHE A 117 -3.45 -12.63 10.48
N PRO A 118 -4.03 -12.93 11.65
CA PRO A 118 -4.09 -12.00 12.78
C PRO A 118 -2.72 -11.64 13.36
N GLU A 119 -1.83 -12.62 13.53
CA GLU A 119 -0.48 -12.36 14.05
C GLU A 119 0.36 -11.51 13.08
N ARG A 120 0.31 -11.82 11.78
CA ARG A 120 1.02 -11.05 10.75
C ARG A 120 0.52 -9.61 10.71
N SER A 121 -0.79 -9.45 10.70
CA SER A 121 -1.46 -8.15 10.66
C SER A 121 -1.17 -7.31 11.90
N ALA A 122 -1.09 -7.92 13.08
CA ALA A 122 -0.71 -7.24 14.33
C ALA A 122 0.67 -6.59 14.27
N TRP A 123 1.62 -7.17 13.55
CA TRP A 123 2.94 -6.56 13.30
C TRP A 123 2.93 -5.58 12.13
N MET A 124 2.22 -5.92 11.06
CA MET A 124 2.22 -5.15 9.82
C MET A 124 1.66 -3.73 10.00
N THR A 125 0.51 -3.60 10.68
CA THR A 125 -0.16 -2.32 10.90
C THR A 125 0.69 -1.29 11.66
N PRO A 126 1.28 -1.58 12.84
CA PRO A 126 2.10 -0.61 13.58
C PRO A 126 3.41 -0.28 12.84
N ILE A 127 4.02 -1.23 12.13
CA ILE A 127 5.20 -0.97 11.28
C ILE A 127 4.81 0.01 10.15
N GLY A 128 3.65 -0.20 9.52
CA GLY A 128 3.10 0.70 8.50
C GLY A 128 2.89 2.13 9.02
N LEU A 129 2.34 2.29 10.22
CA LEU A 129 2.14 3.58 10.88
C LEU A 129 3.47 4.32 11.11
N LEU A 130 4.47 3.64 11.68
CA LEU A 130 5.78 4.25 11.93
C LEU A 130 6.49 4.60 10.62
N MET A 131 6.47 3.70 9.65
CA MET A 131 7.14 3.90 8.37
C MET A 131 6.50 5.02 7.55
N SER A 132 5.17 5.09 7.51
CA SER A 132 4.44 6.18 6.85
C SER A 132 4.71 7.53 7.52
N TYR A 133 4.80 7.58 8.85
CA TYR A 133 5.16 8.82 9.56
C TYR A 133 6.59 9.29 9.22
N VAL A 134 7.57 8.37 9.26
CA VAL A 134 8.95 8.70 8.88
C VAL A 134 9.01 9.20 7.45
N ALA A 135 8.34 8.53 6.52
CA ALA A 135 8.26 8.93 5.13
C ALA A 135 7.61 10.30 4.95
N PHE A 136 6.51 10.57 5.65
CA PHE A 136 5.82 11.86 5.64
C PHE A 136 6.74 12.99 6.10
N VAL A 137 7.41 12.83 7.24
CA VAL A 137 8.30 13.86 7.77
C VAL A 137 9.48 14.07 6.85
N ALA A 138 10.07 13.01 6.31
CA ALA A 138 11.21 13.10 5.40
C ALA A 138 10.84 13.75 4.05
N LYS A 139 9.61 13.53 3.57
CA LYS A 139 9.07 14.16 2.36
C LYS A 139 8.87 15.67 2.52
N ASP A 140 8.31 16.11 3.64
CA ASP A 140 7.92 17.52 3.87
C ASP A 140 9.08 18.40 4.39
N SER A 141 10.12 17.76 4.93
CA SER A 141 11.17 18.47 5.64
C SER A 141 12.31 18.90 4.71
N LYS A 142 12.39 20.21 4.43
CA LYS A 142 13.65 20.90 4.05
C LYS A 142 14.69 20.86 5.20
N GLY A 143 15.07 19.67 5.69
CA GLY A 143 16.07 19.48 6.75
C GLY A 143 15.56 19.50 8.20
N ARG A 144 14.24 19.45 8.45
CA ARG A 144 13.66 19.41 9.81
C ARG A 144 13.45 17.98 10.35
N TRP A 145 14.52 17.18 10.34
CA TRP A 145 14.57 15.87 11.00
C TRP A 145 14.20 15.92 12.49
N ARG A 146 14.30 17.09 13.11
CA ARG A 146 13.79 17.37 14.48
C ARG A 146 12.33 16.97 14.69
N HIS A 147 11.50 16.90 13.65
CA HIS A 147 10.11 16.47 13.79
C HIS A 147 9.99 14.97 14.12
N LEU A 148 10.98 14.14 13.79
CA LEU A 148 11.01 12.72 14.18
C LEU A 148 11.06 12.52 15.70
N VAL A 149 11.51 13.53 16.45
CA VAL A 149 11.61 13.51 17.92
C VAL A 149 10.65 14.52 18.58
N SER A 150 9.61 14.92 17.87
CA SER A 150 8.60 15.85 18.38
C SER A 150 7.62 15.16 19.34
N PRO A 151 6.88 15.92 20.18
CA PRO A 151 5.76 15.37 20.95
C PRO A 151 4.73 14.65 20.07
N PHE A 152 4.54 15.11 18.84
CA PHE A 152 3.68 14.42 17.88
C PHE A 152 4.24 13.06 17.45
N ALA A 153 5.56 12.96 17.25
CA ALA A 153 6.21 11.66 17.00
C ALA A 153 6.00 10.69 18.17
N ALA A 154 6.09 11.18 19.42
CA ALA A 154 5.81 10.38 20.61
C ALA A 154 4.36 9.87 20.61
N VAL A 155 3.39 10.70 20.22
CA VAL A 155 1.98 10.27 20.05
C VAL A 155 1.86 9.17 19.00
N VAL A 156 2.53 9.30 17.84
CA VAL A 156 2.53 8.26 16.80
C VAL A 156 3.10 6.94 17.34
N VAL A 157 4.21 6.99 18.09
CA VAL A 157 4.81 5.80 18.73
C VAL A 157 3.85 5.15 19.73
N VAL A 158 3.20 5.95 20.58
CA VAL A 158 2.20 5.45 21.54
C VAL A 158 1.02 4.81 20.82
N ILE A 159 0.48 5.45 19.78
CA ILE A 159 -0.61 4.88 18.97
C ILE A 159 -0.17 3.56 18.32
N SER A 160 1.03 3.50 17.74
CA SER A 160 1.56 2.26 17.17
C SER A 160 1.71 1.16 18.21
N ALA A 161 2.22 1.46 19.41
CA ALA A 161 2.35 0.50 20.50
C ALA A 161 0.99 0.00 21.01
N LEU A 162 0.02 0.89 21.17
CA LEU A 162 -1.35 0.52 21.56
C LEU A 162 -2.05 -0.29 20.48
N THR A 163 -1.83 0.05 19.20
CA THR A 163 -2.37 -0.70 18.06
C THR A 163 -1.79 -2.12 18.03
N TRP A 164 -0.47 -2.24 18.17
CA TRP A 164 0.20 -3.54 18.27
C TRP A 164 -0.34 -4.37 19.43
N LEU A 165 -0.42 -3.79 20.63
CA LEU A 165 -0.92 -4.47 21.82
C LEU A 165 -2.39 -4.91 21.67
N GLY A 166 -3.25 -4.03 21.13
CA GLY A 166 -4.65 -4.35 20.87
C GLY A 166 -4.81 -5.46 19.84
N MET A 167 -4.04 -5.42 18.75
CA MET A 167 -4.12 -6.44 17.69
C MET A 167 -3.51 -7.76 18.14
N ILE A 168 -2.40 -7.79 18.87
CA ILE A 168 -1.79 -9.05 19.32
C ILE A 168 -2.62 -9.74 20.40
N THR A 169 -3.25 -8.97 21.30
CA THR A 169 -4.17 -9.52 22.30
C THR A 169 -5.42 -10.10 21.64
N LEU A 170 -5.98 -9.40 20.65
CA LEU A 170 -7.11 -9.91 19.86
C LEU A 170 -6.72 -11.15 19.03
N ALA A 171 -5.52 -11.17 18.45
CA ALA A 171 -5.00 -12.32 17.72
C ALA A 171 -4.92 -13.56 18.62
N GLY A 172 -4.42 -13.39 19.84
CA GLY A 172 -4.38 -14.47 20.84
C GLY A 172 -5.77 -14.97 21.23
N ALA A 173 -6.76 -14.08 21.35
CA ALA A 173 -8.14 -14.45 21.65
C ALA A 173 -8.78 -15.27 20.52
N ILE A 174 -8.56 -14.88 19.26
CA ILE A 174 -9.04 -15.63 18.08
C ILE A 174 -8.37 -17.01 18.01
N GLY A 175 -7.06 -17.08 18.24
CA GLY A 175 -6.31 -18.35 18.25
C GLY A 175 -6.70 -19.31 19.39
N SER A 176 -7.07 -18.77 20.56
CA SER A 176 -7.43 -19.58 21.74
C SER A 176 -8.87 -20.13 21.68
N GLY A 177 -9.75 -19.54 20.87
CA GLY A 177 -11.14 -19.99 20.71
C GLY A 177 -11.34 -21.15 19.73
N GLY A 178 -10.33 -21.46 18.89
CA GLY A 178 -10.41 -22.49 17.84
C GLY A 178 -9.68 -23.80 18.13
N GLY A 179 -9.09 -23.96 19.32
CA GLY A 179 -8.20 -25.09 19.65
C GLY A 179 -8.71 -26.01 20.75
N HIS A 180 -9.77 -26.78 20.50
CA HIS A 180 -10.11 -27.97 21.28
C HIS A 180 -10.63 -29.07 20.36
N ASP A 181 -9.79 -30.05 20.02
CA ASP A 181 -10.04 -31.50 20.08
C ASP A 181 -9.01 -32.24 19.20
N HIS A 182 -7.91 -32.66 19.82
CA HIS A 182 -7.21 -33.85 19.35
C HIS A 182 -7.41 -34.91 20.42
N GLY A 183 -8.51 -35.65 20.26
CA GLY A 183 -8.77 -36.88 20.97
C GLY A 183 -7.55 -37.78 20.91
N SER A 184 -6.98 -38.03 22.08
CA SER A 184 -5.96 -39.03 22.32
C SER A 184 -6.54 -40.41 22.05
N THR A 185 -6.37 -40.94 20.84
CA THR A 185 -6.52 -42.37 20.61
C THR A 185 -5.23 -43.04 21.04
N THR A 186 -5.25 -43.50 22.30
CA THR A 186 -4.39 -44.52 22.87
C THR A 186 -4.09 -45.65 21.89
N GLY A 187 -2.82 -46.06 21.83
CA GLY A 187 -2.29 -46.90 20.77
C GLY A 187 -2.79 -48.34 20.72
N THR A 188 -2.63 -48.92 19.52
CA THR A 188 -2.35 -50.34 19.31
C THR A 188 -1.23 -50.44 18.28
N PRO A 189 -0.08 -51.06 18.59
CA PRO A 189 0.95 -51.31 17.59
C PRO A 189 0.68 -52.65 16.90
N ALA A 190 0.53 -52.65 15.59
CA ALA A 190 0.67 -53.85 14.76
C ALA A 190 1.61 -53.53 13.59
N LYS A 191 2.80 -54.13 13.62
CA LYS A 191 3.80 -54.16 12.55
C LYS A 191 3.67 -55.52 11.80
N PRO A 192 4.46 -55.82 10.75
CA PRO A 192 4.05 -55.82 9.34
C PRO A 192 4.18 -57.20 8.67
N ASP A 193 3.44 -57.47 7.60
CA ASP A 193 3.72 -58.56 6.63
C ASP A 193 2.90 -58.22 5.36
N GLN A 194 3.30 -58.42 4.11
CA GLN A 194 4.49 -58.91 3.42
C GLN A 194 4.21 -58.56 1.93
N ALA A 195 5.23 -58.18 1.17
CA ALA A 195 5.25 -58.34 -0.28
C ALA A 195 6.52 -59.13 -0.62
N PRO A 196 6.44 -60.08 -1.56
CA PRO A 196 7.50 -60.12 -2.56
C PRO A 196 7.09 -60.55 -3.98
N ALA A 197 7.92 -60.07 -4.92
CA ALA A 197 8.26 -60.63 -6.24
C ALA A 197 7.25 -60.44 -7.39
N GLU A 198 7.52 -59.60 -8.40
CA GLU A 198 8.57 -59.68 -9.46
C GLU A 198 8.06 -60.37 -10.73
N SER A 199 7.96 -59.61 -11.83
CA SER A 199 8.22 -60.03 -13.23
C SER A 199 8.03 -58.82 -14.16
N ALA A 200 9.12 -58.37 -14.80
CA ALA A 200 9.14 -57.33 -15.84
C ALA A 200 9.31 -58.00 -17.25
N PRO A 201 9.32 -57.25 -18.38
CA PRO A 201 8.45 -57.43 -19.55
C PRO A 201 9.17 -58.08 -20.78
N PRO A 202 8.58 -58.13 -22.01
CA PRO A 202 8.83 -57.02 -22.95
C PRO A 202 7.78 -56.76 -24.09
N SER A 203 7.83 -55.52 -24.60
CA SER A 203 7.81 -55.12 -26.02
C SER A 203 6.57 -55.36 -26.91
N LYS A 204 5.96 -54.27 -27.39
CA LYS A 204 6.04 -53.79 -28.80
C LYS A 204 5.13 -52.57 -29.05
N ALA A 205 5.73 -51.45 -29.43
CA ALA A 205 5.18 -50.48 -30.38
C ALA A 205 5.90 -50.75 -31.73
N PRO A 206 5.39 -50.39 -32.93
CA PRO A 206 4.87 -49.06 -33.26
C PRO A 206 3.75 -48.97 -34.34
N ALA A 207 3.35 -47.71 -34.61
CA ALA A 207 2.90 -47.14 -35.91
C ALA A 207 1.41 -46.79 -36.09
N GLU A 208 1.14 -45.48 -35.98
CA GLU A 208 0.20 -44.68 -36.78
C GLU A 208 0.56 -44.73 -38.30
N PRO A 209 -0.19 -44.14 -39.26
CA PRO A 209 -1.52 -43.47 -39.18
C PRO A 209 -2.48 -43.84 -40.34
N ALA A 210 -3.75 -43.40 -40.27
CA ALA A 210 -4.57 -43.17 -41.46
C ALA A 210 -5.58 -42.03 -41.25
N GLN A 211 -5.38 -40.97 -42.02
CA GLN A 211 -6.39 -39.95 -42.33
C GLN A 211 -7.61 -40.60 -42.99
N ASP A 212 -8.80 -40.04 -42.77
CA ASP A 212 -9.74 -39.78 -43.86
C ASP A 212 -10.75 -38.72 -43.44
N GLY A 213 -10.77 -37.64 -44.22
CA GLY A 213 -11.78 -36.60 -44.15
C GLY A 213 -12.97 -36.95 -45.02
N HIS A 214 -14.18 -36.62 -44.55
CA HIS A 214 -15.32 -36.45 -45.44
C HIS A 214 -16.11 -35.20 -45.07
N SER A 215 -16.01 -34.24 -46.00
CA SER A 215 -16.91 -33.11 -46.22
C SER A 215 -18.25 -33.62 -46.73
N HIS A 216 -19.37 -33.11 -46.21
CA HIS A 216 -20.59 -32.94 -46.99
C HIS A 216 -21.37 -31.71 -46.53
N SER A 217 -21.44 -30.75 -47.45
CA SER A 217 -22.39 -29.67 -47.60
C SER A 217 -23.84 -30.15 -47.68
N HIS A 218 -24.76 -29.48 -46.98
CA HIS A 218 -25.98 -28.85 -47.51
C HIS A 218 -26.64 -28.00 -46.43
#